data_AF-A0AAP8N577-F1
#
_entry.id   AF-A0AAP8N577-F1
#
_cell.length_a   1.000
_cell.length_b   1.000
_cell.length_c   1.000
_cell.angle_alpha   90.00
_cell.angle_beta   90.00
_cell.angle_gamma   90.00
#
_symmetry.space_group_name_H-M   'P 1'
#
loop_
_entity.id
_entity.type
_entity.pdbx_description
1 polymer ?
#
loop_
_entity_poly.entity_id
_entity_poly.type
_entity_poly.pdbx_seq_one_letter_code
_entity_poly.pdbx_strand_id
1 'polypeptide(L)' 'LVLSRQNLPVFEETAKNIDDLSKGAYVLTETNNKPDLIFVATGSEVALAVDSKTELEKENISVRVVAMPSWELFDKQSD' A
#
# COMPACT_ATOMS: atom_id res chain seq x y z
N LEU A 1 9.91 -8.19 -13.32
CA LEU A 1 8.53 -7.68 -13.35
C LEU A 1 7.58 -8.86 -13.23
N VAL A 2 6.63 -8.79 -12.29
CA VAL A 2 5.57 -9.80 -12.13
C VAL A 2 4.24 -9.08 -12.34
N LEU A 3 3.46 -9.51 -13.32
CA LEU A 3 2.29 -8.78 -13.83
C LEU A 3 1.01 -9.60 -13.67
N SER A 4 -0.10 -8.92 -13.41
CA SER A 4 -1.43 -9.52 -13.34
C SER A 4 -2.00 -9.80 -14.74
N ARG A 5 -2.94 -10.74 -14.83
CA ARG A 5 -3.72 -10.99 -16.06
C ARG A 5 -4.98 -10.13 -16.11
N GLN A 6 -5.57 -9.88 -14.95
CA GLN A 6 -6.78 -9.10 -14.76
C GLN A 6 -6.48 -7.60 -14.71
N ASN A 7 -7.50 -6.80 -15.02
CA ASN A 7 -7.48 -5.36 -14.83
C ASN A 7 -7.40 -5.04 -13.33
N LEU A 8 -6.61 -4.04 -12.98
CA LEU A 8 -6.46 -3.55 -11.61
C LEU A 8 -6.90 -2.08 -11.54
N PRO A 9 -7.45 -1.64 -10.39
CA PRO A 9 -7.77 -0.24 -10.19
C PRO A 9 -6.51 0.63 -10.23
N VAL A 10 -6.68 1.87 -10.70
CA VAL A 10 -5.61 2.87 -10.73
C VAL A 10 -5.74 3.74 -9.48
N PHE A 11 -4.70 3.74 -8.64
CA PHE A 11 -4.63 4.59 -7.45
C PHE A 11 -3.85 5.87 -7.76
N GLU A 12 -4.53 7.02 -7.76
CA GLU A 12 -3.90 8.33 -8.01
C GLU A 12 -2.83 8.67 -6.97
N GLU A 13 -2.96 8.13 -5.75
CA GLU A 13 -2.01 8.24 -4.65
C GLU A 13 -0.65 7.67 -5.01
N THR A 14 -0.59 6.69 -5.91
CA THR A 14 0.69 6.15 -6.42
C THR A 14 1.47 7.21 -7.17
N ALA A 15 0.79 8.04 -7.97
CA ALA A 15 1.43 9.12 -8.71
C ALA A 15 1.94 10.23 -7.79
N LYS A 16 1.35 10.39 -6.61
CA LYS A 16 1.80 11.37 -5.60
C LYS A 16 3.03 10.87 -4.81
N ASN A 17 3.25 9.57 -4.76
CA ASN A 17 4.32 8.91 -4.00
C ASN A 17 5.42 8.31 -4.90
N ILE A 18 5.68 8.90 -6.07
CA ILE A 18 6.65 8.37 -7.06
C ILE A 18 8.06 8.20 -6.46
N ASP A 19 8.49 9.14 -5.62
CA ASP A 19 9.81 9.07 -4.98
C ASP A 19 9.90 7.86 -4.05
N ASP A 20 8.86 7.58 -3.26
CA ASP A 20 8.85 6.43 -2.35
C ASP A 20 8.56 5.11 -3.08
N LEU A 21 7.80 5.15 -4.18
CA LEU A 21 7.65 4.00 -5.09
C LEU A 21 9.03 3.51 -5.57
N SER A 22 9.94 4.43 -5.89
CA SER A 22 11.30 4.09 -6.31
C SER A 22 12.14 3.41 -5.21
N LYS A 23 11.74 3.58 -3.94
CA LYS A 23 12.34 2.92 -2.77
C LYS A 23 11.79 1.52 -2.52
N GLY A 24 10.83 1.04 -3.31
CA GLY A 24 10.31 -0.32 -3.26
C GLY A 24 9.05 -0.52 -2.43
N ALA A 25 8.74 0.38 -1.51
CA ALA A 25 7.50 0.42 -0.74
C ALA A 25 7.11 1.86 -0.40
N TYR A 26 5.81 2.13 -0.32
CA TYR A 26 5.29 3.44 0.06
C TYR A 26 3.94 3.33 0.77
N VAL A 27 3.61 4.34 1.57
CA VAL A 27 2.29 4.45 2.19
C VAL A 27 1.30 4.89 1.11
N LEU A 28 0.36 4.01 0.77
CA LEU A 28 -0.66 4.30 -0.22
C LEU A 28 -1.78 5.14 0.38
N THR A 29 -2.25 4.76 1.56
CA THR A 29 -3.32 5.45 2.28
C THR A 29 -3.27 5.11 3.76
N GLU A 30 -3.66 6.04 4.62
CA GLU A 30 -3.69 5.86 6.07
C GLU A 30 -4.84 6.65 6.69
N THR A 31 -5.39 6.14 7.79
CA THR A 31 -6.45 6.84 8.55
C THR A 31 -5.88 8.01 9.35
N ASN A 32 -4.73 7.79 9.99
CA ASN A 32 -4.02 8.78 10.80
C ASN A 32 -2.54 8.37 11.00
N ASN A 33 -1.76 9.22 11.66
CA ASN A 33 -0.33 9.01 11.89
C ASN A 33 0.01 7.88 12.89
N LYS A 34 -0.97 7.29 13.57
CA LYS A 34 -0.83 6.21 14.56
C LYS A 34 -1.82 5.07 14.26
N PRO A 35 -1.56 4.27 13.21
CA PRO A 35 -2.44 3.16 12.84
C PRO A 35 -2.42 2.05 13.90
N ASP A 36 -3.57 1.41 14.11
CA ASP A 36 -3.69 0.19 14.92
C ASP A 36 -3.17 -1.03 14.13
N LEU A 37 -3.32 -1.00 12.80
CA LEU A 37 -2.93 -2.07 11.89
C LEU A 37 -2.23 -1.52 10.64
N ILE A 38 -1.27 -2.29 10.12
CA ILE A 38 -0.60 -1.99 8.86
C ILE A 38 -0.80 -3.18 7.91
N PHE A 39 -1.45 -2.94 6.79
CA PHE A 39 -1.48 -3.88 5.67
C PHE A 39 -0.31 -3.62 4.75
N VAL A 40 0.45 -4.67 4.46
CA VAL A 40 1.48 -4.67 3.42
C VAL A 40 0.97 -5.55 2.29
N ALA A 41 0.76 -4.96 1.13
CA ALA A 41 0.18 -5.65 -0.02
C ALA A 41 1.00 -5.39 -1.29
N THR A 42 0.88 -6.30 -2.25
CA THR A 42 1.64 -6.29 -3.50
C THR A 42 0.70 -6.51 -4.68
N GLY A 43 0.94 -5.87 -5.82
CA GLY A 43 0.22 -6.15 -7.07
C GLY A 43 -1.30 -6.10 -6.94
N SER A 44 -1.98 -7.21 -7.25
CA SER A 44 -3.44 -7.30 -7.23
C SER A 44 -4.06 -7.20 -5.84
N GLU A 45 -3.33 -7.62 -4.81
CA GLU A 45 -3.84 -7.67 -3.44
C GLU A 45 -3.92 -6.28 -2.80
N VAL A 46 -3.31 -5.24 -3.41
CA VAL A 46 -3.38 -3.85 -2.93
C VAL A 46 -4.83 -3.34 -2.93
N ALA A 47 -5.61 -3.68 -3.95
CA ALA A 47 -7.02 -3.30 -4.02
C ALA A 47 -7.82 -3.90 -2.85
N LEU A 48 -7.62 -5.19 -2.59
CA LEU A 48 -8.27 -5.87 -1.48
C LEU A 48 -7.88 -5.27 -0.12
N ALA A 49 -6.63 -4.83 0.03
CA ALA A 49 -6.17 -4.18 1.26
C ALA A 49 -6.85 -2.81 1.49
N VAL A 50 -7.07 -2.04 0.43
CA VAL A 50 -7.80 -0.76 0.49
C VAL A 50 -9.28 -0.97 0.83
N ASP A 51 -9.92 -1.97 0.20
CA ASP A 51 -11.31 -2.32 0.52
C ASP A 51 -11.44 -2.78 1.98
N SER A 52 -10.51 -3.62 2.45
CA SER A 52 -10.49 -4.11 3.83
C SER A 52 -10.26 -2.99 4.85
N LYS A 53 -9.37 -2.04 4.54
CA LYS A 53 -9.20 -0.81 5.34
C LYS A 53 -10.53 -0.08 5.49
N THR A 54 -11.26 0.10 4.38
CA THR A 54 -12.53 0.84 4.38
C THR A 54 -13.58 0.20 5.29
N GLU A 55 -13.63 -1.14 5.36
CA GLU A 55 -14.53 -1.83 6.29
C GLU A 55 -14.07 -1.71 7.75
N LEU A 56 -12.77 -1.87 8.03
CA LEU A 56 -12.22 -1.75 9.38
C LEU A 56 -12.35 -0.33 9.96
N GLU A 57 -12.25 0.70 9.12
CA GLU A 57 -12.46 2.08 9.55
C GLU A 57 -13.90 2.33 10.04
N LYS A 58 -14.90 1.60 9.52
CA LYS A 58 -16.29 1.68 10.02
C LYS A 58 -16.42 1.12 11.45
N GLU A 59 -15.52 0.22 11.83
CA GLU A 59 -15.40 -0.33 13.18
C GLU A 59 -14.50 0.53 14.09
N ASN A 60 -14.08 1.72 13.63
CA ASN A 60 -13.15 2.63 14.29
C ASN A 60 -11.74 2.05 14.49
N ILE A 61 -11.32 1.15 13.60
CA ILE A 61 -9.95 0.60 13.61
C ILE A 61 -9.12 1.40 12.60
N SER A 62 -8.04 2.02 13.06
CA SER A 62 -7.13 2.82 12.22
C SER A 62 -6.21 1.91 11.42
N VAL A 63 -6.24 2.02 10.09
CA VAL A 63 -5.47 1.14 9.19
C VAL A 63 -4.62 1.95 8.23
N ARG A 64 -3.34 1.55 8.13
CA ARG A 64 -2.41 2.02 7.10
C ARG A 64 -2.22 0.93 6.05
N VAL A 65 -2.34 1.30 4.78
CA VAL A 65 -2.04 0.42 3.65
C VAL A 65 -0.70 0.85 3.03
N VAL A 66 0.24 -0.07 3.02
CA VAL A 66 1.55 0.04 2.38
C VAL A 66 1.55 -0.81 1.13
N ALA A 67 1.81 -0.18 -0.02
CA ALA A 67 2.02 -0.88 -1.27
C ALA A 67 3.52 -1.18 -1.41
N MET A 68 3.87 -2.45 -1.58
CA MET A 68 5.27 -2.89 -1.63
C MET A 68 5.58 -3.67 -2.92
N PRO A 69 5.75 -2.98 -4.06
CA PRO A 69 6.04 -3.63 -5.33
C PRO A 69 7.40 -4.34 -5.39
N SER A 70 8.38 -3.97 -4.55
CA SER A 70 9.72 -4.59 -4.59
C SER A 70 10.33 -4.71 -3.20
N TRP A 71 10.43 -5.95 -2.73
CA TRP A 71 11.16 -6.31 -1.52
C TRP A 71 12.64 -5.93 -1.60
N GLU A 72 13.29 -6.23 -2.73
CA GLU A 72 14.73 -5.98 -2.90
C GLU A 72 15.08 -4.49 -2.82
N LEU A 73 14.24 -3.63 -3.42
CA LEU A 73 14.47 -2.18 -3.35
C LEU A 73 14.24 -1.67 -1.93
N PHE A 74 13.20 -2.17 -1.25
CA PHE A 74 12.89 -1.77 0.12
C PHE A 74 13.98 -2.20 1.11
N ASP A 75 14.51 -3.41 0.98
CA ASP A 75 15.57 -3.96 1.84
C ASP A 75 16.91 -3.22 1.68
N LYS A 76 17.10 -2.51 0.55
CA LYS A 76 18.28 -1.66 0.30
C LYS A 76 18.20 -0.27 0.93
N GLN A 77 17.04 0.12 1.46
CA GLN A 77 16.89 1.42 2.09
C GLN A 77 17.64 1.43 3.44
N SER A 78 18.23 2.57 3.79
CA SER A 78 18.81 2.77 5.11
C SER A 78 17.71 2.97 6.15
N ASP A 79 18.00 2.61 7.41
CA ASP A 79 17.18 2.95 8.58
C ASP A 79 16.97 4.46 8.76
#